data_AF-A0A6V7ILK2-F1
#
_entry.id   AF-A0A6V7ILK2-F1
#
_cell.length_a   1.000
_cell.length_b   1.000
_cell.length_c   1.000
_cell.angle_alpha   90.00
_cell.angle_beta   90.00
_cell.angle_gamma   90.00
#
_symmetry.space_group_name_H-M   'P 1'
#
loop_
_entity.id
_entity.type
_entity.pdbx_description
1 polymer ?
#
loop_
_entity_poly.entity_id
_entity_poly.type
_entity_poly.pdbx_seq_one_letter_code
_entity_poly.pdbx_strand_id
1 'polypeptide(L)'
;ENCVDNKIIMYRETPIHLGNKKPQDINKFLEKFIERIDELQGNGLSIKNQHFSPCIESFVCDRPDRAFLKCIKGHGGYFACERCCLRGERVENRVIYPVADNHKMRTDESFRQQENADHHIGVTPLLEINPRIDMISYFILDFMHLVCLGGVRKMLGYWLNGNKLKPA
;
A
#
# COMPACT_ATOMS: atom_id res chain seq x y z
N GLU A 1 25.43 0.39 5.35
CA GLU A 1 26.37 0.65 6.46
C GLU A 1 26.18 2.11 6.87
N ASN A 2 25.81 2.56 8.06
CA ASN A 2 25.34 1.96 9.31
C ASN A 2 24.22 2.89 9.81
N CYS A 3 22.98 2.40 9.89
CA CYS A 3 21.84 3.13 10.47
C CYS A 3 21.31 2.37 11.69
N VAL A 4 22.22 1.98 12.61
CA VAL A 4 21.87 1.05 13.70
C VAL A 4 21.88 1.70 15.08
N ASP A 5 22.57 2.82 15.31
CA ASP A 5 22.62 3.40 16.66
C ASP A 5 21.93 4.77 16.71
N ASN A 6 20.78 4.82 17.40
CA ASN A 6 19.83 5.94 17.58
C ASN A 6 18.67 6.04 16.59
N LYS A 7 17.88 4.96 16.44
CA LYS A 7 16.54 5.07 15.83
C LYS A 7 15.59 5.86 16.76
N ILE A 8 15.47 7.17 16.56
CA ILE A 8 14.28 7.90 17.02
C ILE A 8 13.17 7.60 16.02
N ILE A 9 12.23 6.74 16.41
CA ILE A 9 11.02 6.50 15.61
C ILE A 9 10.07 7.67 15.87
N MET A 10 10.10 8.66 14.98
CA MET A 10 9.12 9.75 15.01
C MET A 10 7.83 9.31 14.32
N TYR A 11 6.83 8.92 15.11
CA TYR A 11 5.46 8.81 14.62
C TYR A 11 4.88 10.21 14.52
N ARG A 12 4.85 10.76 13.30
CA ARG A 12 4.14 12.00 13.02
C ARG A 12 3.00 11.70 12.06
N GLU A 13 1.79 11.70 12.60
CA GLU A 13 0.58 11.75 11.77
C GLU A 13 0.58 13.08 11.03
N THR A 14 0.82 13.02 9.73
CA THR A 14 0.77 14.19 8.86
C THR A 14 -0.53 14.08 8.07
N PRO A 15 -1.53 14.94 8.30
CA PRO A 15 -2.73 14.93 7.49
C PRO A 15 -2.37 15.38 6.07
N ILE A 16 -2.45 14.46 5.11
CA ILE A 16 -2.09 14.71 3.70
C ILE A 16 -3.29 15.29 2.92
N HIS A 17 -4.52 15.14 3.44
CA HIS A 17 -5.73 15.66 2.79
C HIS A 17 -6.86 15.95 3.77
N LEU A 18 -7.63 16.98 3.45
CA LEU A 18 -8.86 17.35 4.14
C LEU A 18 -9.98 17.42 3.10
N GLY A 19 -10.86 16.41 3.07
CA GLY A 19 -11.99 16.42 2.15
C GLY A 19 -12.88 15.18 2.26
N ASN A 20 -14.16 15.34 1.88
CA ASN A 20 -15.17 14.28 1.95
C ASN A 20 -15.14 13.32 0.75
N LYS A 21 -14.21 13.53 -0.19
CA LYS A 21 -14.05 12.72 -1.40
C LYS A 21 -12.59 12.32 -1.56
N LYS A 22 -12.39 11.13 -2.14
CA LYS A 22 -11.07 10.64 -2.52
C LYS A 22 -10.41 11.65 -3.46
N PRO A 23 -9.12 11.99 -3.25
CA PRO A 23 -8.40 12.88 -4.17
C PRO A 23 -8.42 12.28 -5.58
N GLN A 24 -8.74 13.11 -6.57
CA GLN A 24 -8.84 12.66 -7.96
C GLN A 24 -7.47 12.56 -8.64
N ASP A 25 -6.51 13.35 -8.17
CA ASP A 25 -5.16 13.43 -8.72
C ASP A 25 -4.15 13.00 -7.65
N ILE A 26 -3.55 11.83 -7.86
CA ILE A 26 -2.55 11.26 -6.95
C ILE A 26 -1.27 12.09 -6.92
N ASN A 27 -0.91 12.76 -8.02
CA ASN A 27 0.31 13.56 -8.10
C ASN A 27 0.19 14.77 -7.17
N LYS A 28 -0.89 15.55 -7.30
CA LYS A 28 -1.17 16.68 -6.40
C LYS A 28 -1.34 16.26 -4.95
N PHE A 29 -1.89 15.06 -4.71
CA PHE A 29 -2.05 14.54 -3.36
C PHE A 29 -0.70 14.22 -2.69
N LEU A 30 0.29 13.72 -3.45
CA LEU A 30 1.58 13.30 -2.90
C LEU A 30 2.72 14.32 -3.07
N GLU A 31 2.57 15.33 -3.91
CA GLU A 31 3.60 16.34 -4.23
C GLU A 31 4.31 16.88 -2.98
N LYS A 32 3.57 17.53 -2.07
CA LYS A 32 4.13 18.08 -0.84
C LYS A 32 4.70 17.04 0.11
N PHE A 33 4.16 15.83 0.09
CA PHE A 33 4.65 14.73 0.91
C PHE A 33 6.03 14.27 0.41
N ILE A 34 6.18 14.07 -0.90
CA ILE A 34 7.42 13.64 -1.54
C ILE A 34 8.49 14.72 -1.35
N GLU A 35 8.19 15.98 -1.67
CA GLU A 35 9.11 17.11 -1.46
C GLU A 35 9.66 17.14 -0.03
N ARG A 36 8.78 16.97 0.96
CA ARG A 36 9.17 17.04 2.37
C ARG A 36 10.00 15.84 2.80
N ILE A 37 9.67 14.65 2.34
CA ILE A 37 10.43 13.45 2.65
C ILE A 37 11.82 13.54 2.01
N ASP A 38 11.93 13.93 0.75
CA ASP A 38 13.22 14.03 0.08
C ASP A 38 14.11 15.10 0.73
N GLU A 39 13.53 16.23 1.15
CA GLU A 39 14.24 17.24 1.95
C GLU A 39 14.75 16.65 3.28
N LEU A 40 13.90 15.92 4.00
CA LEU A 40 14.26 15.31 5.29
C LEU A 40 15.32 14.21 5.16
N GLN A 41 15.20 13.35 4.15
CA GLN A 41 16.14 12.25 3.91
C GLN A 41 17.48 12.77 3.37
N GLY A 42 17.47 13.84 2.58
CA GLY A 42 18.68 14.47 2.02
C GLY A 42 19.42 15.38 3.00
N ASN A 43 18.70 16.28 3.68
CA ASN A 43 19.29 17.28 4.57
C ASN A 43 19.37 16.84 6.02
N GLY A 44 18.67 15.77 6.41
CA GLY A 44 18.51 15.37 7.80
C GLY A 44 17.69 16.35 8.63
N LEU A 45 17.75 16.19 9.94
CA LEU A 45 17.04 17.00 10.93
C LEU A 45 17.95 17.28 12.11
N SER A 46 18.13 18.56 12.47
CA SER A 46 18.95 18.96 13.62
C SER A 46 18.07 19.35 14.81
N ILE A 47 18.13 18.60 15.91
CA ILE A 47 17.38 18.86 17.15
C ILE A 47 18.38 18.91 18.31
N LYS A 48 18.37 20.01 19.09
CA LYS A 48 19.21 20.17 20.30
C LYS A 48 20.70 19.81 20.07
N ASN A 49 21.28 20.35 18.99
CA ASN A 49 22.67 20.09 18.54
C ASN A 49 22.99 18.65 18.11
N GLN A 50 21.98 17.78 17.97
CA GLN A 50 22.14 16.45 17.40
C GLN A 50 21.55 16.42 15.99
N HIS A 51 22.28 15.80 15.06
CA HIS A 51 21.84 15.61 13.68
C HIS A 51 21.27 14.20 13.50
N PHE A 52 20.11 14.11 12.87
CA PHE A 52 19.42 12.88 12.55
C PHE A 52 19.24 12.77 11.04
N SER A 53 19.31 11.55 10.51
CA SER A 53 19.05 11.27 9.10
C SER A 53 17.82 10.36 9.01
N PRO A 54 16.60 10.93 8.94
CA PRO A 54 15.37 10.15 8.84
C PRO A 54 15.36 9.28 7.57
N CYS A 55 14.70 8.14 7.65
CA CYS A 55 14.37 7.31 6.51
C CYS A 55 12.95 6.75 6.66
N ILE A 56 12.27 6.52 5.53
CA ILE A 56 11.01 5.79 5.54
C ILE A 56 11.29 4.31 5.86
N GLU A 57 10.66 3.81 6.91
CA GLU A 57 10.71 2.38 7.26
C GLU A 57 9.54 1.61 6.63
N SER A 58 8.32 2.17 6.64
CA SER A 58 7.15 1.50 6.07
C SER A 58 5.97 2.44 5.82
N PHE A 59 5.04 1.98 4.99
CA PHE A 59 3.71 2.55 4.78
C PHE A 59 2.67 1.61 5.40
N VAL A 60 1.90 2.14 6.35
CA VAL A 60 0.80 1.43 7.02
C VAL A 60 -0.51 2.12 6.66
N CYS A 61 -1.31 1.45 5.83
CA CYS A 61 -2.64 1.93 5.46
C CYS A 61 -3.52 0.74 5.03
N ASP A 62 -4.82 0.99 4.93
CA ASP A 62 -5.79 -0.02 4.55
C ASP A 62 -5.64 -0.41 3.05
N ARG A 63 -6.43 -1.40 2.61
CA ARG A 63 -6.31 -1.90 1.23
C ARG A 63 -6.70 -0.86 0.16
N PRO A 64 -7.83 -0.15 0.27
CA PRO A 64 -8.17 0.94 -0.66
C PRO A 64 -7.10 2.03 -0.79
N ASP A 65 -6.49 2.43 0.33
CA ASP A 65 -5.48 3.48 0.35
C ASP A 65 -4.16 3.00 -0.25
N ARG A 66 -3.72 1.77 0.05
CA ARG A 66 -2.55 1.18 -0.64
C ARG A 66 -2.75 1.11 -2.15
N ALA A 67 -3.93 0.68 -2.59
CA ALA A 67 -4.24 0.61 -4.01
C ALA A 67 -4.22 2.00 -4.68
N PHE A 68 -4.69 3.02 -3.98
CA PHE A 68 -4.62 4.41 -4.41
C PHE A 68 -3.19 4.92 -4.51
N LEU A 69 -2.43 4.83 -3.41
CA LEU A 69 -1.05 5.28 -3.32
C LEU A 69 -0.17 4.63 -4.37
N LYS A 70 -0.33 3.32 -4.59
CA LYS A 70 0.46 2.56 -5.55
C LYS A 70 -0.06 2.64 -6.99
N CYS A 71 -1.21 3.28 -7.22
CA CYS A 71 -1.87 3.28 -8.52
C CYS A 71 -2.05 1.86 -9.09
N ILE A 72 -2.62 0.96 -8.30
CA ILE A 72 -2.90 -0.44 -8.68
C ILE A 72 -4.37 -0.80 -8.55
N LYS A 73 -4.78 -1.90 -9.20
CA LYS A 73 -6.15 -2.44 -9.07
C LYS A 73 -6.45 -2.83 -7.62
N GLY A 74 -7.55 -2.30 -7.10
CA GLY A 74 -8.05 -2.59 -5.76
C GLY A 74 -8.82 -3.92 -5.67
N HIS A 75 -9.46 -4.14 -4.52
CA HIS A 75 -10.23 -5.36 -4.23
C HIS A 75 -11.24 -5.69 -5.35
N GLY A 76 -11.31 -6.96 -5.74
CA GLY A 76 -12.25 -7.45 -6.76
C GLY A 76 -11.73 -7.37 -8.20
N GLY A 77 -10.52 -6.84 -8.43
CA GLY A 77 -9.86 -6.92 -9.74
C GLY A 77 -9.22 -8.29 -9.99
N TYR A 78 -9.11 -8.70 -11.26
CA TYR A 78 -8.48 -9.98 -11.62
C TYR A 78 -7.00 -10.05 -11.18
N PHE A 79 -6.25 -8.95 -11.23
CA PHE A 79 -4.87 -8.89 -10.74
C PHE A 79 -4.75 -7.96 -9.53
N ALA A 80 -5.54 -8.20 -8.47
CA ALA A 80 -5.59 -7.30 -7.30
C ALA A 80 -4.69 -7.70 -6.13
N CYS A 81 -4.01 -8.85 -6.17
CA CYS A 81 -3.01 -9.17 -5.16
C CYS A 81 -1.83 -8.20 -5.33
N GLU A 82 -1.25 -7.73 -4.23
CA GLU A 82 -0.10 -6.82 -4.25
C GLU A 82 1.23 -7.57 -4.14
N ARG A 83 1.20 -8.85 -3.75
CA ARG A 83 2.37 -9.69 -3.50
C ARG A 83 2.69 -10.66 -4.63
N CYS A 84 1.67 -11.16 -5.34
CA CYS A 84 1.87 -12.16 -6.40
C CYS A 84 1.00 -11.91 -7.62
N CYS A 85 1.49 -12.33 -8.78
CA CYS A 85 0.86 -12.13 -10.08
C CYS A 85 -0.31 -13.10 -10.36
N LEU A 86 -0.84 -13.76 -9.32
CA LEU A 86 -1.98 -14.65 -9.45
C LEU A 86 -3.19 -13.90 -10.02
N ARG A 87 -3.74 -14.46 -11.10
CA ARG A 87 -4.98 -13.97 -11.71
C ARG A 87 -6.17 -14.58 -10.99
N GLY A 88 -7.10 -13.73 -10.57
CA GLY A 88 -8.39 -14.15 -10.06
C GLY A 88 -9.33 -14.60 -11.18
N GLU A 89 -10.37 -15.32 -10.78
CA GLU A 89 -11.41 -15.85 -11.66
C GLU A 89 -12.77 -15.38 -11.17
N ARG A 90 -13.70 -15.15 -12.10
CA ARG A 90 -15.05 -14.71 -11.72
C ARG A 90 -15.96 -15.93 -11.58
N VAL A 91 -16.45 -16.15 -10.37
CA VAL A 91 -17.38 -17.22 -10.01
C VAL A 91 -18.56 -16.59 -9.27
N GLU A 92 -19.79 -16.85 -9.72
CA GLU A 92 -21.03 -16.36 -9.08
C GLU A 92 -20.99 -14.86 -8.71
N ASN A 93 -20.63 -14.01 -9.67
CA ASN A 93 -20.50 -12.55 -9.51
C ASN A 93 -19.42 -12.07 -8.53
N ARG A 94 -18.50 -12.94 -8.11
CA ARG A 94 -17.37 -12.61 -7.24
C ARG A 94 -16.07 -12.97 -7.93
N VAL A 95 -15.02 -12.21 -7.65
CA VAL A 95 -13.67 -12.61 -8.04
C VAL A 95 -13.07 -13.44 -6.91
N ILE A 96 -12.68 -14.67 -7.22
CA ILE A 96 -11.95 -15.57 -6.34
C ILE A 96 -10.50 -15.67 -6.81
N TYR A 97 -9.59 -15.99 -5.90
CA TYR A 97 -8.18 -16.23 -6.23
C TYR A 97 -7.91 -17.70 -5.91
N PRO A 98 -7.93 -18.59 -6.91
CA PRO A 98 -7.71 -20.00 -6.68
C PRO A 98 -6.31 -20.20 -6.10
N VAL A 99 -6.20 -21.01 -5.05
CA VAL A 99 -4.91 -21.37 -4.47
C VAL A 99 -4.16 -22.15 -5.54
N ALA A 100 -3.09 -21.56 -6.06
CA ALA A 100 -2.21 -22.18 -7.02
C ALA A 100 -0.80 -22.16 -6.45
N ASP A 101 -0.18 -23.33 -6.41
CA ASP A 101 1.23 -23.44 -6.07
C ASP A 101 2.08 -22.79 -7.19
N ASN A 102 3.22 -22.20 -6.83
CA ASN A 102 4.21 -21.64 -7.76
C ASN A 102 3.77 -20.43 -8.60
N HIS A 103 3.03 -19.47 -8.04
CA HIS A 103 2.78 -18.20 -8.72
C HIS A 103 4.01 -17.25 -8.64
N LYS A 104 4.23 -16.45 -9.70
CA LYS A 104 5.26 -15.41 -9.72
C LYS A 104 4.99 -14.36 -8.63
N MET A 105 5.98 -14.11 -7.78
CA MET A 105 5.96 -13.03 -6.80
C MET A 105 6.29 -11.70 -7.47
N ARG A 106 5.70 -10.62 -6.98
CA ARG A 106 6.09 -9.26 -7.40
C ARG A 106 7.33 -8.83 -6.65
N THR A 107 8.24 -8.21 -7.39
CA THR A 107 9.41 -7.50 -6.89
C THR A 107 9.26 -6.00 -7.15
N ASP A 108 10.08 -5.18 -6.48
CA ASP A 108 10.13 -3.74 -6.74
C ASP A 108 10.45 -3.45 -8.22
N GLU A 109 11.37 -4.21 -8.82
CA GLU A 109 11.73 -4.10 -10.24
C GLU A 109 10.53 -4.38 -11.14
N SER A 110 9.81 -5.49 -10.90
CA SER A 110 8.65 -5.86 -11.72
C SER A 110 7.53 -4.82 -11.63
N PHE A 111 7.39 -4.15 -10.47
CA PHE A 111 6.43 -3.08 -10.26
C PHE A 111 6.83 -1.82 -11.02
N ARG A 112 8.10 -1.42 -10.95
CA ARG A 112 8.64 -0.22 -11.64
C ARG A 112 8.61 -0.36 -13.15
N GLN A 113 8.88 -1.55 -13.66
CA GLN A 113 8.77 -1.87 -15.09
C GLN A 113 7.32 -2.06 -15.56
N GLN A 114 6.36 -2.05 -14.62
CA GLN A 114 4.95 -2.32 -14.87
C GLN A 114 4.72 -3.61 -15.67
N GLU A 115 5.48 -4.67 -15.37
CA GLU A 115 5.46 -5.94 -16.14
C GLU A 115 4.05 -6.55 -16.25
N ASN A 116 3.21 -6.33 -15.24
CA ASN A 116 1.80 -6.71 -15.26
C ASN A 116 0.92 -5.48 -15.50
N ALA A 117 0.76 -5.06 -16.76
CA ALA A 117 -0.06 -3.90 -17.13
C ALA A 117 -1.49 -3.96 -16.55
N ASP A 118 -2.04 -5.16 -16.40
CA ASP A 118 -3.36 -5.39 -15.83
C ASP A 118 -3.44 -5.19 -14.32
N HIS A 119 -2.31 -5.12 -13.61
CA HIS A 119 -2.24 -4.79 -12.19
C HIS A 119 -2.23 -3.27 -11.97
N HIS A 120 -1.59 -2.53 -12.88
CA HIS A 120 -1.37 -1.10 -12.76
C HIS A 120 -2.54 -0.31 -13.36
N ILE A 121 -2.96 0.75 -12.69
CA ILE A 121 -3.93 1.72 -13.21
C ILE A 121 -3.27 3.06 -13.56
N GLY A 122 -1.99 3.22 -13.24
CA GLY A 122 -1.18 4.39 -13.51
C GLY A 122 0.22 4.23 -12.93
N VAL A 123 1.04 5.27 -13.08
CA VAL A 123 2.35 5.37 -12.43
C VAL A 123 2.18 6.19 -11.15
N THR A 124 2.68 5.68 -10.04
CA THR A 124 2.64 6.39 -8.75
C THR A 124 3.83 7.35 -8.64
N PRO A 125 3.62 8.59 -8.15
CA PRO A 125 4.71 9.54 -7.91
C PRO A 125 5.62 9.09 -6.76
N LEU A 126 5.21 8.10 -5.94
CA LEU A 126 6.06 7.51 -4.90
C LEU A 126 7.35 6.88 -5.47
N LEU A 127 7.40 6.60 -6.77
CA LEU A 127 8.61 6.11 -7.43
C LEU A 127 9.75 7.15 -7.46
N GLU A 128 9.43 8.43 -7.27
CA GLU A 128 10.36 9.57 -7.34
C GLU A 128 11.12 9.80 -6.02
N ILE A 129 10.63 9.25 -4.90
CA ILE A 129 11.23 9.39 -3.57
C ILE A 129 12.69 8.89 -3.57
N ASN A 130 13.57 9.66 -2.94
CA ASN A 130 14.99 9.36 -2.79
C ASN A 130 15.45 9.43 -1.32
N PRO A 131 16.13 8.40 -0.76
CA PRO A 131 16.45 7.09 -1.33
C PRO A 131 15.27 6.25 -1.84
N ARG A 132 15.56 5.38 -2.82
CA ARG A 132 14.59 4.46 -3.45
C ARG A 132 13.86 3.62 -2.39
N ILE A 133 12.53 3.72 -2.38
CA ILE A 133 11.65 2.86 -1.59
C ILE A 133 11.24 1.60 -2.36
N ASP A 134 11.06 0.49 -1.65
CA ASP A 134 10.57 -0.76 -2.23
C ASP A 134 9.03 -0.79 -2.22
N MET A 135 8.42 -0.76 -3.40
CA MET A 135 6.97 -0.68 -3.59
C MET A 135 6.22 -1.96 -3.16
N ILE A 136 6.95 -3.03 -2.89
CA ILE A 136 6.43 -4.26 -2.34
C ILE A 136 6.73 -4.25 -0.84
N SER A 137 7.98 -4.39 -0.40
CA SER A 137 8.31 -4.70 1.00
C SER A 137 7.95 -3.58 1.99
N TYR A 138 7.99 -2.31 1.60
CA TYR A 138 7.72 -1.19 2.53
C TYR A 138 6.22 -1.03 2.83
N PHE A 139 5.34 -1.56 1.97
CA PHE A 139 3.90 -1.51 2.20
C PHE A 139 3.46 -2.71 3.06
N ILE A 140 3.05 -2.44 4.30
CA ILE A 140 2.68 -3.49 5.25
C ILE A 140 1.25 -3.97 4.98
N LEU A 141 1.09 -5.29 4.99
CA LEU A 141 -0.21 -5.94 4.94
C LEU A 141 -0.75 -6.07 6.37
N ASP A 142 -1.53 -5.09 6.78
CA ASP A 142 -2.06 -5.02 8.14
C ASP A 142 -3.09 -6.13 8.44
N PHE A 143 -2.83 -6.89 9.52
CA PHE A 143 -3.65 -8.03 9.95
C PHE A 143 -5.07 -7.60 10.32
N MET A 144 -5.23 -6.45 10.98
CA MET A 144 -6.54 -5.97 11.41
C MET A 144 -7.44 -5.72 10.21
N HIS A 145 -6.96 -5.01 9.18
CA HIS A 145 -7.76 -4.70 8.00
C HIS A 145 -7.98 -5.92 7.10
N LEU A 146 -6.98 -6.77 6.92
CA LEU A 146 -7.06 -7.91 6.01
C LEU A 146 -7.81 -9.10 6.61
N VAL A 147 -7.47 -9.47 7.85
CA VAL A 147 -7.98 -10.69 8.49
C VAL A 147 -9.18 -10.36 9.35
N CYS A 148 -9.06 -9.48 10.35
CA CYS A 148 -10.15 -9.23 11.29
C CYS A 148 -11.35 -8.56 10.60
N LEU A 149 -11.14 -7.42 9.93
CA LEU A 149 -12.20 -6.66 9.29
C LEU A 149 -12.60 -7.25 7.92
N GLY A 150 -11.64 -7.79 7.17
CA GLY A 150 -11.90 -8.36 5.85
C GLY A 150 -12.49 -9.78 5.91
N GLY A 151 -11.76 -10.72 6.51
CA GLY A 151 -12.12 -12.13 6.55
C GLY A 151 -13.09 -12.49 7.67
N VAL A 152 -12.70 -12.24 8.92
CA VAL A 152 -13.42 -12.68 10.13
C VAL A 152 -14.81 -12.04 10.20
N ARG A 153 -14.94 -10.75 9.92
CA ARG A 153 -16.25 -10.08 9.84
C ARG A 153 -17.19 -10.75 8.85
N LYS A 154 -16.68 -11.19 7.70
CA LYS A 154 -17.47 -11.87 6.66
C LYS A 154 -17.87 -13.28 7.10
N MET A 155 -16.95 -14.03 7.71
CA MET A 155 -17.23 -15.36 8.27
C MET A 155 -18.30 -15.28 9.38
N LEU A 156 -18.14 -14.37 10.34
CA LEU A 156 -19.13 -14.12 11.39
C LEU A 156 -20.49 -13.72 10.79
N GLY A 157 -20.50 -12.90 9.74
CA GLY A 157 -21.70 -12.55 9.01
C GLY A 157 -22.46 -13.77 8.50
N TYR A 158 -21.76 -14.73 7.90
CA TYR A 158 -22.34 -15.99 7.44
C TYR A 158 -22.78 -16.90 8.59
N TRP A 159 -21.98 -17.03 9.64
CA TRP A 159 -22.29 -17.90 10.78
C TRP A 159 -23.50 -17.41 11.58
N LEU A 160 -23.63 -16.10 11.78
CA LEU A 160 -24.69 -15.52 12.59
C LEU A 160 -25.97 -15.27 11.81
N ASN A 161 -25.90 -14.94 10.51
CA ASN A 161 -27.08 -14.53 9.73
C ASN A 161 -27.46 -15.53 8.62
N GLY A 162 -26.73 -16.62 8.46
CA GLY A 162 -26.89 -17.57 7.35
C GLY A 162 -26.56 -16.96 5.98
N ASN A 163 -27.01 -17.62 4.91
CA ASN A 163 -26.79 -17.19 3.51
C ASN A 163 -27.64 -15.98 3.07
N LYS A 164 -27.95 -15.06 3.99
CA LYS A 164 -28.60 -13.79 3.61
C LYS A 164 -27.54 -12.90 2.96
N LEU A 165 -27.40 -13.02 1.65
CA LEU A 165 -26.67 -12.09 0.81
C LEU A 165 -27.18 -10.67 1.12
N LYS A 166 -26.37 -9.84 1.79
CA LYS A 166 -26.60 -8.40 1.69
C LYS A 166 -26.34 -8.03 0.22
N PRO A 167 -27.31 -7.39 -0.48
CA PRO A 167 -27.01 -6.80 -1.77
C PRO A 167 -25.89 -5.77 -1.61
N ALA A 168 -25.05 -5.70 -2.64
CA ALA A 168 -23.86 -4.85 -2.70
C ALA A 168 -24.18 -3.37 -2.49
#